data_AF-A0A660U4A7-F1
#
_entry.id   AF-A0A660U4A7-F1
#
_cell.length_a   1.000
_cell.length_b   1.000
_cell.length_c   1.000
_cell.angle_alpha   90.00
_cell.angle_beta   90.00
_cell.angle_gamma   90.00
#
_symmetry.space_group_name_H-M   'P 1'
#
loop_
_entity.id
_entity.type
_entity.pdbx_description
1 polymer ?
#
loop_
_entity_poly.entity_id
_entity_poly.type
_entity_poly.pdbx_seq_one_letter_code
_entity_poly.pdbx_strand_id
1 'polypeptide(L)' 'MIKKAVIPAAGLGTRFLPATKSMPKEMLPIVDTPAIHFVVKEAIESG' A
#
# COMPACT_ATOMS: atom_id res chain seq x y z
N MET A 1 -19.48 -14.35 -3.79
CA MET A 1 -18.17 -14.39 -3.10
C MET A 1 -17.13 -13.78 -4.02
N ILE A 2 -16.52 -12.67 -3.61
CA ILE A 2 -15.45 -12.02 -4.37
C ILE A 2 -14.14 -12.59 -3.86
N LYS A 3 -13.34 -13.22 -4.73
CA LYS A 3 -12.12 -13.93 -4.32
C LYS A 3 -10.82 -13.23 -4.73
N LYS A 4 -10.93 -12.07 -5.37
CA LYS A 4 -9.79 -11.36 -5.96
C LYS A 4 -9.94 -9.87 -5.65
N ALA A 5 -8.87 -9.29 -5.15
CA ALA A 5 -8.73 -7.85 -4.97
C ALA A 5 -7.54 -7.35 -5.81
N VAL A 6 -7.63 -6.13 -6.31
CA VAL A 6 -6.54 -5.45 -7.02
C VAL A 6 -6.26 -4.15 -6.30
N ILE A 7 -5.01 -3.96 -5.88
CA ILE A 7 -4.55 -2.75 -5.19
C ILE A 7 -3.61 -1.99 -6.14
N PRO A 8 -4.01 -0.84 -6.70
CA PRO A 8 -3.15 -0.04 -7.55
C PRO A 8 -2.03 0.62 -6.72
N ALA A 9 -0.77 0.32 -7.04
CA ALA A 9 0.41 0.85 -6.31
C ALA A 9 1.50 1.41 -7.25
N ALA A 10 1.14 1.81 -8.48
CA ALA A 10 2.09 2.29 -9.49
C ALA A 10 2.32 3.82 -9.49
N GLY A 11 1.73 4.55 -8.55
CA GLY A 11 1.83 6.01 -8.50
C GLY A 11 3.19 6.51 -7.98
N LEU A 12 3.71 7.60 -8.55
CA LEU A 12 5.05 8.14 -8.22
C LEU A 12 5.17 8.79 -6.82
N GLY A 13 4.06 9.04 -6.14
CA GLY A 13 4.08 9.57 -4.78
C GLY A 13 4.77 10.92 -4.60
N THR A 14 4.80 11.80 -5.61
CA THR A 14 5.68 12.99 -5.70
C THR A 14 5.66 13.94 -4.49
N ARG A 15 4.59 13.97 -3.70
CA ARG A 15 4.49 14.74 -2.44
C ARG A 15 5.36 14.21 -1.30
N PHE A 16 5.83 12.97 -1.41
CA PHE A 16 6.66 12.27 -0.42
C PHE A 16 8.11 12.11 -0.91
N LEU A 17 8.52 12.89 -1.90
CA LEU A 17 9.92 12.95 -2.29
C LEU A 17 10.77 13.55 -1.16
N PRO A 18 12.01 13.07 -0.97
CA PRO A 18 12.72 12.10 -1.81
C PRO A 18 12.41 10.63 -1.49
N ALA A 19 11.68 10.34 -0.40
CA ALA A 19 11.47 8.98 0.08
C ALA A 19 10.81 8.08 -0.98
N THR A 20 9.88 8.62 -1.77
CA THR A 20 9.19 7.84 -2.81
C THR A 20 9.91 7.77 -4.15
N LYS A 21 11.16 8.24 -4.24
CA LYS A 21 11.93 8.18 -5.48
C LYS A 21 12.34 6.74 -5.84
N SER A 22 12.63 5.93 -4.83
CA SER A 22 13.08 4.54 -4.98
C SER A 22 12.10 3.51 -4.41
N MET A 23 11.13 3.94 -3.61
CA MET A 23 10.17 3.08 -2.94
C MET A 23 8.74 3.58 -3.16
N PRO A 24 7.75 2.73 -3.46
CA PRO A 24 6.35 3.16 -3.56
C PRO A 24 5.85 3.76 -2.25
N LYS A 25 4.90 4.70 -2.31
CA LYS A 25 4.36 5.33 -1.09
C LYS A 25 3.64 4.30 -0.20
N GLU A 26 3.08 3.26 -0.78
CA GLU A 26 2.35 2.19 -0.09
C GLU A 26 3.28 1.30 0.77
N MET A 27 4.58 1.33 0.50
CA MET A 27 5.61 0.64 1.29
C MET A 27 6.17 1.50 2.42
N LEU A 28 5.80 2.79 2.52
CA LEU A 28 6.21 3.63 3.64
C LEU A 28 5.61 3.06 4.94
N PRO A 29 6.42 2.93 6.02
CA PRO A 29 5.95 2.35 7.26
C PRO A 29 5.06 3.33 8.02
N ILE A 30 3.96 2.81 8.55
CA ILE A 30 3.24 3.41 9.68
C ILE A 30 3.83 2.74 10.93
N VAL A 31 4.67 3.49 11.64
CA VAL A 31 5.51 2.98 12.73
C VAL A 31 6.46 1.87 12.25
N ASP A 32 6.04 0.62 12.31
CA ASP A 32 6.81 -0.59 11.96
C ASP A 32 6.20 -1.37 10.80
N THR A 33 4.99 -0.99 10.36
CA THR A 33 4.20 -1.79 9.42
C THR A 33 4.01 -1.03 8.11
N PRO A 34 4.35 -1.62 6.94
CA PRO A 34 4.08 -0.99 5.64
C PRO A 34 2.60 -0.65 5.46
N ALA A 35 2.29 0.54 4.96
CA ALA A 35 0.90 0.99 4.80
C ALA A 35 0.03 -0.01 4.00
N ILE A 36 0.60 -0.69 2.99
CA ILE A 36 -0.12 -1.67 2.17
C ILE A 36 -0.60 -2.91 2.96
N HIS A 37 0.06 -3.26 4.07
CA HIS A 37 -0.37 -4.40 4.89
C HIS A 37 -1.75 -4.19 5.51
N PHE A 38 -2.09 -2.95 5.88
CA PHE A 38 -3.42 -2.64 6.41
C PHE A 38 -4.50 -2.84 5.34
N VAL A 39 -4.23 -2.42 4.10
CA VAL A 39 -5.17 -2.59 2.97
C VAL A 39 -5.33 -4.07 2.60
N VAL A 40 -4.25 -4.85 2.60
CA VAL A 40 -4.31 -6.30 2.36
C VAL A 40 -5.12 -7.00 3.45
N LYS A 41 -4.93 -6.61 4.72
CA LYS A 41 -5.69 -7.15 5.85
C LYS A 41 -7.18 -6.88 5.70
N GLU A 42 -7.55 -5.64 5.36
CA GLU A 42 -8.95 -5.26 5.11
C GLU A 42 -9.56 -6.08 3.95
N ALA A 43 -8.81 -6.30 2.88
CA ALA A 43 -9.26 -7.11 1.74
C ALA A 43 -9.51 -8.57 2.12
N ILE A 44 -8.66 -9.17 2.97
CA ILE A 44 -8.84 -10.55 3.47
C ILE A 44 -10.06 -10.63 4.39
N GLU A 45 -10.26 -9.65 5.27
CA GLU A 45 -11.40 -9.61 6.21
C GLU A 45 -12.74 -9.38 5.49
N SER A 46 -12.71 -8.84 4.27
CA SER A 46 -13.90 -8.55 3.47
C SER A 46 -14.49 -9.74 2.71
N GLY A 47 -13.85 -10.93 2.74
CA GLY A 47 -14.40 -12.21 2.24
C GLY A 47 -13.74 -12.78 0.98
#